data_AF-A0AAX2QQL9-F1
#
_entry.id   AF-A0AAX2QQL9-F1
#
_cell.length_a   1.000
_cell.length_b   1.000
_cell.length_c   1.000
_cell.angle_alpha   90.00
_cell.angle_beta   90.00
_cell.angle_gamma   90.00
#
_symmetry.space_group_name_H-M   'P 1'
#
loop_
_entity.id
_entity.type
_entity.pdbx_description
1 polymer ?
#
loop_
_entity_poly.entity_id
_entity_poly.type
_entity_poly.pdbx_seq_one_letter_code
_entity_poly.pdbx_strand_id
1 'polypeptide(L)' 'MVVDNAVRSQGIGGKMMAWIEAEAERIECAVVRIAMVLGRERTHQFYARNGYFDDGLLMVKALSRGAAEFPEYVSQQV' A
#
# COMPACT_ATOMS: atom_id res chain seq x y z
N MET A 1 2.77 2.75 -2.68
CA MET A 1 4.02 2.98 -3.42
C MET A 1 4.08 2.08 -4.65
N VAL A 2 4.61 2.57 -5.77
CA VAL A 2 4.82 1.80 -7.01
C VAL A 2 6.27 1.96 -7.44
N VAL A 3 6.94 0.86 -7.74
CA VAL A 3 8.26 0.84 -8.38
C VAL A 3 8.08 0.30 -9.79
N ASP A 4 8.68 0.98 -10.78
CA ASP A 4 8.70 0.53 -12.17
C ASP A 4 9.20 -0.91 -12.24
N ASN A 5 8.48 -1.73 -13.00
CA ASN A 5 8.76 -3.16 -13.10
C ASN A 5 10.17 -3.46 -13.62
N ALA A 6 10.72 -2.61 -14.50
CA ALA A 6 12.05 -2.76 -15.07
C ALA A 6 13.18 -2.66 -14.02
N VAL A 7 12.92 -2.03 -12.88
CA VAL A 7 13.92 -1.79 -11.82
C VAL A 7 13.53 -2.41 -10.48
N ARG A 8 12.52 -3.30 -10.47
CA ARG A 8 12.12 -4.03 -9.26
C ARG A 8 13.21 -4.98 -8.77
N SER A 9 13.10 -5.35 -7.49
CA SER A 9 14.03 -6.26 -6.80
C SER A 9 15.47 -5.74 -6.66
N GLN A 10 15.71 -4.45 -6.92
CA GLN A 10 17.01 -3.78 -6.70
C GLN A 10 17.08 -3.01 -5.35
N GLY A 11 16.17 -3.33 -4.42
CA GLY A 11 16.09 -2.67 -3.11
C GLY A 11 15.52 -1.24 -3.11
N ILE A 12 15.08 -0.71 -4.26
CA ILE A 12 14.53 0.65 -4.39
C ILE A 12 13.37 0.89 -3.43
N GLY A 13 12.42 -0.05 -3.36
CA GLY A 13 11.28 0.07 -2.45
C GLY A 13 11.71 0.20 -0.99
N GLY A 14 12.70 -0.57 -0.54
CA GLY A 14 13.22 -0.46 0.83
C GLY A 14 13.90 0.88 1.09
N LYS A 15 14.70 1.38 0.13
CA LYS A 15 15.32 2.72 0.23
C LYS A 15 14.27 3.83 0.32
N MET A 16 13.16 3.71 -0.43
CA MET A 16 12.05 4.65 -0.35
C MET A 16 11.35 4.60 1.01
N MET A 17 11.12 3.41 1.57
CA MET A 17 10.53 3.28 2.91
C MET A 17 11.42 3.90 4.00
N ALA A 18 12.72 3.59 3.98
CA ALA A 18 13.67 4.19 4.92
C ALA A 18 13.69 5.72 4.85
N TRP A 19 13.58 6.28 3.64
CA TRP A 19 13.46 7.73 3.48
C TRP A 19 12.14 8.29 4.02
N ILE A 20 11.01 7.62 3.76
CA ILE A 20 9.69 8.02 4.29
C ILE A 20 9.68 8.00 5.82
N GLU A 21 10.26 6.97 6.43
CA GLU A 21 10.34 6.82 7.88
C GLU A 21 11.23 7.90 8.51
N ALA A 22 12.41 8.14 7.94
CA ALA A 22 13.28 9.22 8.40
C ALA A 22 12.61 10.60 8.28
N GLU A 23 11.85 10.84 7.21
CA GLU A 23 11.11 12.09 7.06
C GLU A 23 9.95 12.19 8.05
N ALA A 24 9.22 11.10 8.30
CA ALA A 24 8.16 11.03 9.30
C ALA A 24 8.70 11.34 10.71
N GLU A 25 9.85 10.77 11.08
CA GLU A 25 10.55 11.08 12.34
C GLU A 25 10.95 12.56 12.40
N ARG A 26 11.52 13.10 11.31
CA ARG A 26 11.95 14.51 11.23
C ARG A 26 10.81 15.50 11.47
N ILE A 27 9.60 15.16 11.05
CA ILE A 27 8.39 15.99 11.24
C ILE A 27 7.55 15.55 12.44
N GLU A 28 8.11 14.73 13.32
CA GLU A 28 7.49 14.29 14.58
C GLU A 28 6.15 13.55 14.38
N CYS A 29 6.02 12.81 13.29
CA CYS A 29 4.88 11.92 13.10
C CYS A 29 4.95 10.76 14.10
N ALA A 30 3.82 10.51 14.78
CA ALA A 30 3.71 9.40 15.73
C ALA A 30 3.58 8.03 15.03
N VAL A 31 2.97 7.98 13.84
CA VAL A 31 2.66 6.74 13.11
C VAL A 31 2.67 6.97 11.60
N VAL A 32 3.17 6.00 10.84
CA VAL A 32 2.93 5.86 9.39
C VAL A 32 1.89 4.76 9.18
N ARG A 33 0.80 5.09 8.48
CA ARG A 33 -0.26 4.12 8.12
C ARG A 33 -0.35 3.95 6.61
N ILE A 34 -0.51 2.71 6.16
CA ILE A 34 -0.54 2.37 4.74
C ILE A 34 -1.82 1.60 4.42
N ALA A 35 -2.50 2.00 3.35
CA ALA A 35 -3.56 1.22 2.74
C ALA A 35 -2.97 0.30 1.66
N MET A 36 -3.29 -0.99 1.71
CA MET A 36 -2.96 -1.95 0.64
C MET A 36 -4.19 -2.70 0.14
N VAL A 37 -4.18 -3.04 -1.15
CA VAL A 37 -5.22 -3.89 -1.75
C VAL A 37 -5.05 -5.33 -1.23
N LEU A 38 -6.15 -5.91 -0.75
CA LEU A 38 -6.18 -7.30 -0.27
C LEU A 38 -5.74 -8.30 -1.36
N GLY A 39 -5.22 -9.45 -0.94
CA GLY A 39 -4.76 -10.52 -1.84
C GLY A 39 -3.42 -10.24 -2.54
N ARG A 40 -2.77 -9.10 -2.26
CA ARG A 40 -1.42 -8.78 -2.76
C ARG A 40 -0.33 -9.30 -1.82
N GLU A 41 -0.17 -10.62 -1.73
CA GLU A 41 0.75 -11.28 -0.80
C GLU A 41 2.19 -10.76 -0.87
N ARG A 42 2.74 -10.59 -2.07
CA ARG A 42 4.09 -10.02 -2.26
C ARG A 42 4.23 -8.62 -1.65
N THR A 43 3.17 -7.82 -1.73
CA THR A 43 3.13 -6.46 -1.18
C THR A 43 3.01 -6.50 0.35
N HIS A 44 2.18 -7.39 0.89
CA HIS A 44 2.09 -7.62 2.34
C HIS A 44 3.45 -7.99 2.93
N GLN A 45 4.11 -9.01 2.36
CA GLN A 45 5.44 -9.45 2.78
C GLN A 45 6.51 -8.37 2.61
N PHE A 46 6.35 -7.47 1.64
CA PHE A 46 7.25 -6.33 1.51
C PHE A 46 7.12 -5.38 2.71
N TYR A 47 5.90 -4.95 3.05
CA TYR A 47 5.69 -4.05 4.18
C TYR A 47 5.99 -4.72 5.53
N ALA A 48 5.63 -6.00 5.71
CA ALA A 48 5.96 -6.76 6.91
C ALA A 48 7.48 -6.80 7.18
N ARG A 49 8.30 -6.98 6.14
CA ARG A 49 9.78 -6.93 6.27
C ARG A 49 10.34 -5.54 6.60
N ASN A 50 9.55 -4.48 6.40
CA ASN A 50 9.89 -3.11 6.78
C ASN A 50 9.23 -2.72 8.13
N GLY A 51 8.76 -3.68 8.93
CA GLY A 51 8.25 -3.42 10.28
C GLY A 51 6.79 -2.99 10.37
N TYR A 52 6.05 -3.00 9.25
CA TYR A 52 4.61 -2.72 9.26
C TYR A 52 3.83 -3.97 9.69
N PHE A 53 2.71 -3.76 10.37
CA PHE A 53 1.78 -4.81 10.78
C PHE A 53 0.35 -4.43 10.42
N ASP A 54 -0.54 -5.42 10.39
CA ASP A 54 -1.95 -5.20 10.07
C ASP A 54 -2.65 -4.50 11.26
N ASP A 55 -3.22 -3.31 11.02
CA ASP A 55 -3.94 -2.54 12.05
C ASP A 55 -5.48 -2.52 11.86
N GLY A 56 -5.98 -3.07 10.74
CA GLY A 56 -7.39 -3.12 10.41
C GLY A 56 -7.68 -3.44 8.94
N LEU A 57 -8.97 -3.58 8.63
CA LEU A 57 -9.46 -3.77 7.26
C LEU A 57 -9.88 -2.44 6.65
N LEU A 58 -9.35 -2.11 5.48
CA LEU A 58 -9.86 -1.01 4.66
C LEU A 58 -10.90 -1.55 3.68
N MET A 59 -12.11 -0.99 3.72
CA MET A 59 -13.23 -1.39 2.87
C MET A 59 -13.57 -0.30 1.86
N VAL A 60 -13.93 -0.70 0.64
CA VAL A 60 -14.35 0.21 -0.43
C VAL A 60 -15.57 -0.38 -1.14
N LYS A 61 -16.49 0.50 -1.57
CA LYS A 61 -17.65 0.13 -2.38
C LYS A 61 -17.86 1.19 -3.46
N ALA A 62 -17.75 0.80 -4.73
CA ALA A 62 -18.16 1.66 -5.82
C ALA A 62 -19.68 1.84 -5.82
N LEU A 63 -20.16 3.08 -5.93
CA LEU A 63 -21.57 3.39 -6.13
C LEU A 63 -21.88 3.46 -7.62
N SER A 64 -23.12 3.16 -8.00
CA SER A 64 -23.55 3.03 -9.40
C SER A 64 -23.12 4.19 -10.31
N ARG A 65 -23.18 5.43 -9.81
CA ARG A 65 -22.78 6.63 -10.56
C ARG A 65 -21.28 6.75 -10.82
N GLY A 66 -20.43 6.19 -9.95
CA GLY A 66 -18.96 6.23 -10.05
C GLY A 66 -18.32 4.87 -10.38
N ALA A 67 -19.12 3.84 -10.60
CA ALA A 67 -18.65 2.47 -10.81
C ALA A 67 -17.76 2.32 -12.05
N ALA A 68 -18.02 3.10 -13.10
CA ALA A 68 -17.21 3.09 -14.33
C ALA A 68 -15.78 3.62 -14.12
N GLU A 69 -15.56 4.49 -13.13
CA GLU A 69 -14.25 5.06 -12.83
C GLU A 69 -13.36 4.11 -12.01
N PHE A 70 -13.97 3.15 -11.32
CA PHE A 70 -13.28 2.20 -10.44
C PHE A 70 -13.72 0.75 -10.72
N PRO A 71 -13.48 0.23 -11.93
CA PRO A 71 -13.93 -1.11 -12.31
C PRO A 71 -13.40 -2.21 -11.39
N GLU A 72 -12.21 -2.03 -10.80
CA GLU A 72 -11.62 -2.95 -9.83
C GLU A 72 -12.42 -3.11 -8.53
N TYR A 73 -13.31 -2.17 -8.20
CA TYR A 73 -14.17 -2.20 -7.01
C TYR A 73 -15.60 -2.65 -7.32
N VAL A 74 -15.92 -2.90 -8.59
CA VAL A 74 -17.22 -3.39 -9.05
C VAL A 74 -17.21 -4.92 -9.18
N SER A 75 -16.07 -5.51 -9.56
CA SER A 75 -15.98 -6.96 -9.78
C SER A 75 -15.33 -7.70 -8.61
N GLN A 76 -16.09 -7.93 -7.54
CA GLN A 76 -15.92 -9.08 -6.64
C GLN A 76 -17.29 -9.51 -6.10
N GLN A 77 -18.18 -9.95 -6.99
CA GLN A 77 -19.25 -10.86 -6.59
C GLN A 77 -18.69 -12.27 -6.68
N VAL A 78 -18.41 -12.86 -5.52
CA VAL A 78 -18.45 -14.32 -5.36
C VAL A 78 -19.89 -14.70 -5.10
#